data_AF-K2BSH5-F1
#
_entry.id   AF-K2BSH5-F1
#
_cell.length_a   1.000
_cell.length_b   1.000
_cell.length_c   1.000
_cell.angle_alpha   90.00
_cell.angle_beta   90.00
_cell.angle_gamma   90.00
#
_symmetry.space_group_name_H-M   'P 1'
#
loop_
_entity.id
_entity.type
_entity.pdbx_description
1 polymer ?
#
loop_
_entity_poly.entity_id
_entity_poly.type
_entity_poly.pdbx_seq_one_letter_code
_entity_poly.pdbx_strand_id
1 'polypeptide(L)'
;MLLSFRRKFSHEIRARRWVAFLLLGLLMMCFGFVFAALSTIVLAPASIETVRSFHPAALALAAISALMISSFWLYKGFRTAFRLLDSRDFGLSTRLREFVFQKSQTAVKLFSMVALGGGTGLSSLLKGLKELPVDLTAIVTVTDDGGSSGRLRKELQILPPGDIRNCLVALSRSESLLSRLFQYRFGDGGEIEGHSFGNLFIAAMTGVIGDFGSAVREASNILAIKGHVIPVTNDNVQLMAQFDDGSEITGETAICEARKRIAKIDLVPASP
;
A
#
# COMPACT_ATOMS: atom_id res chain seq x y z
N MET A 1 28.51 -15.28 -1.55
CA MET A 1 27.90 -15.14 -0.21
C MET A 1 28.37 -13.88 0.55
N LEU A 2 29.67 -13.58 0.60
CA LEU A 2 30.24 -12.43 1.32
C LEU A 2 29.81 -11.03 0.81
N LEU A 3 29.52 -10.87 -0.49
CA LEU A 3 29.09 -9.59 -1.07
C LEU A 3 27.63 -9.21 -0.71
N SER A 4 26.77 -10.20 -0.50
CA SER A 4 25.38 -10.00 -0.06
C SER A 4 25.32 -9.55 1.41
N PHE A 5 26.16 -10.15 2.25
CA PHE A 5 26.25 -9.81 3.67
C PHE A 5 26.76 -8.38 3.89
N ARG A 6 27.77 -7.95 3.11
CA ARG A 6 28.34 -6.59 3.21
C ARG A 6 27.34 -5.50 2.76
N ARG A 7 26.48 -5.78 1.78
CA ARG A 7 25.42 -4.85 1.32
C ARG A 7 24.32 -4.69 2.37
N LYS A 8 23.88 -5.78 3.00
CA LYS A 8 22.84 -5.78 4.05
C LYS A 8 23.31 -5.02 5.30
N PHE A 9 24.56 -5.23 5.71
CA PHE A 9 25.18 -4.52 6.84
C PHE A 9 25.35 -3.02 6.58
N SER A 10 25.65 -2.62 5.33
CA SER A 10 25.82 -1.21 4.97
C SER A 10 24.51 -0.39 5.03
N HIS A 11 23.36 -1.03 4.79
CA HIS A 11 22.04 -0.38 4.89
C HIS A 11 21.59 -0.22 6.35
N GLU A 12 21.82 -1.22 7.20
CA GLU A 12 21.51 -1.11 8.64
C GLU A 12 22.38 -0.06 9.34
N ILE A 13 23.67 0.04 8.98
CA ILE A 13 24.55 1.08 9.51
C ILE A 13 24.09 2.47 9.04
N ARG A 14 23.67 2.61 7.77
CA ARG A 14 23.20 3.90 7.23
C ARG A 14 21.89 4.36 7.90
N ALA A 15 21.01 3.42 8.25
CA ALA A 15 19.76 3.69 8.97
C ALA A 15 19.95 4.03 10.45
N ARG A 16 21.08 3.70 11.08
CA ARG A 16 21.35 4.04 12.50
C ARG A 16 22.14 5.33 12.71
N ARG A 17 22.72 5.90 11.65
CA ARG A 17 23.57 7.12 11.73
C ARG A 17 22.82 8.37 12.17
N TRP A 18 21.53 8.50 11.85
CA TRP A 18 20.73 9.66 12.28
C TRP A 18 20.47 9.65 13.79
N VAL A 19 20.31 8.47 14.40
CA VAL A 19 20.19 8.31 15.85
C VAL A 19 21.47 8.79 16.54
N ALA A 20 22.64 8.47 15.99
CA ALA A 20 23.92 8.95 16.52
C ALA A 20 24.03 10.49 16.45
N PHE A 21 23.56 11.12 15.37
CA PHE A 21 23.53 12.59 15.27
C PHE A 21 22.58 13.24 16.28
N LEU A 22 21.42 12.64 16.54
CA LEU A 22 20.48 13.13 17.55
C LEU A 22 21.04 12.99 18.97
N LEU A 23 21.62 11.84 19.31
CA LEU A 23 22.25 11.61 20.61
C LEU A 23 23.42 12.57 20.86
N LEU A 24 24.27 12.78 19.83
CA LEU A 24 25.37 13.73 19.91
C LEU A 24 24.86 15.17 20.08
N GLY A 25 23.82 15.55 19.34
CA GLY A 25 23.18 16.87 19.46
C GLY A 25 22.60 17.11 20.86
N LEU A 26 21.90 16.12 21.42
CA LEU A 26 21.29 16.22 22.76
C LEU A 26 22.34 16.27 23.87
N LEU A 27 23.42 15.48 23.76
CA LEU A 27 24.54 15.54 24.70
C LEU A 27 25.21 16.91 24.69
N MET A 28 25.47 17.49 23.50
CA MET A 28 26.02 18.85 23.37
C MET A 28 25.07 19.92 23.94
N MET A 29 23.75 19.72 23.84
CA MET A 29 22.75 20.61 24.45
C MET A 29 22.87 20.60 25.97
N CYS A 30 23.00 19.41 26.58
CA CYS A 30 23.23 19.28 28.03
C CYS A 30 24.50 20.00 28.47
N PHE A 31 25.62 19.83 27.76
CA PHE A 31 26.85 20.57 28.05
C PHE A 31 26.66 22.09 27.93
N GLY A 32 25.95 22.56 26.90
CA GLY A 32 25.62 23.98 26.73
C GLY A 32 24.86 24.57 27.93
N PHE A 33 23.85 23.85 28.44
CA PHE A 33 23.11 24.28 29.63
C PHE A 33 23.97 24.25 30.91
N VAL A 34 24.85 23.26 31.06
CA VAL A 34 25.78 23.19 32.20
C VAL A 34 26.73 24.38 32.20
N PHE A 35 27.31 24.74 31.05
CA PHE A 35 28.19 25.91 30.94
C PHE A 35 27.45 27.24 31.16
N ALA A 36 26.20 27.34 30.70
CA ALA A 36 25.36 28.51 30.95
C ALA A 36 25.05 28.65 32.45
N ALA A 37 24.69 27.56 33.13
CA ALA A 37 24.45 27.55 34.57
C ALA A 37 25.72 27.84 35.37
N LEU A 38 26.88 27.32 34.94
CA LEU A 38 28.15 27.61 35.60
C LEU A 38 28.53 29.10 35.44
N SER A 39 28.30 29.68 34.26
CA SER A 39 28.50 31.12 34.01
C SER A 39 27.66 31.97 34.96
N THR A 40 26.37 31.67 35.16
CA THR A 40 25.52 32.44 36.09
C THR A 40 25.92 32.26 37.55
N ILE A 41 26.37 31.06 37.96
CA ILE A 41 26.85 30.80 39.32
C ILE A 41 28.15 31.58 39.62
N VAL A 42 29.06 31.75 38.64
CA VAL A 42 30.28 32.57 38.80
C VAL A 42 29.95 34.05 39.09
N LEU A 43 28.87 34.58 38.51
CA LEU A 43 28.40 35.94 38.78
C LEU A 43 27.57 36.05 40.06
N ALA A 44 27.07 34.94 40.61
CA ALA A 44 26.29 34.93 41.84
C ALA A 44 27.19 35.15 43.06
N PRO A 45 26.71 35.81 44.13
CA PRO A 45 27.48 36.09 45.34
C PRO A 45 27.75 34.85 46.22
N ALA A 46 27.72 33.63 45.65
CA ALA A 46 27.82 32.37 46.36
C ALA A 46 29.28 31.97 46.66
N SER A 47 29.49 31.41 47.85
CA SER A 47 30.77 31.13 48.51
C SER A 47 31.49 29.86 48.01
N ILE A 48 31.58 29.65 46.68
CA ILE A 48 32.29 28.50 46.10
C ILE A 48 33.56 28.99 45.41
N GLU A 49 34.68 28.99 46.15
CA GLU A 49 35.99 29.48 45.68
C GLU A 49 36.50 28.77 44.41
N THR A 50 36.16 27.49 44.22
CA THR A 50 36.59 26.68 43.07
C THR A 50 35.98 27.11 41.73
N VAL A 51 34.88 27.86 41.74
CA VAL A 51 34.17 28.28 40.52
C VAL A 51 34.62 29.67 40.06
N ARG A 52 35.14 30.50 40.97
CA ARG A 52 35.58 31.88 40.70
C ARG A 52 36.87 32.00 39.87
N SER A 53 37.59 30.89 39.67
CA SER A 53 38.81 30.85 38.83
C SER A 53 38.52 30.93 37.34
N PHE A 54 37.26 30.76 36.91
CA PHE A 54 36.86 30.80 35.50
C PHE A 54 36.28 32.17 35.13
N HIS A 55 36.69 32.70 33.97
CA HIS A 55 36.15 33.96 33.46
C HIS A 55 34.70 33.75 32.97
N PRO A 56 33.70 34.46 33.51
CA PRO A 56 32.28 34.18 33.23
C PRO A 56 31.90 34.36 31.76
N ALA A 57 32.54 35.33 31.08
CA ALA A 57 32.39 35.57 29.65
C ALA A 57 32.89 34.39 28.79
N ALA A 58 33.98 33.72 29.19
CA ALA A 58 34.50 32.57 28.47
C ALA A 58 33.54 31.36 28.58
N LEU A 59 32.94 31.15 29.76
CA LEU A 59 31.92 30.11 29.96
C LEU A 59 30.64 30.39 29.16
N ALA A 60 30.23 31.66 29.07
CA ALA A 60 29.06 32.06 28.27
C ALA A 60 29.30 31.82 26.76
N LEU A 61 30.48 32.16 26.24
CA LEU A 61 30.85 31.89 24.85
C LEU A 61 30.92 30.38 24.54
N ALA A 62 31.44 29.59 25.48
CA ALA A 62 31.44 28.12 25.38
C ALA A 62 30.02 27.55 25.36
N ALA A 63 29.10 28.09 26.18
CA ALA A 63 27.70 27.68 26.18
C ALA A 63 27.01 27.99 24.85
N ILE A 64 27.17 29.21 24.31
CA ILE A 64 26.55 29.62 23.04
C ILE A 64 27.07 28.77 21.87
N SER A 65 28.38 28.53 21.80
CA SER A 65 28.97 27.68 20.76
C SER A 65 28.49 26.23 20.85
N ALA A 66 28.40 25.65 22.05
CA ALA A 66 27.86 24.31 22.26
C ALA A 66 26.38 24.20 21.85
N LEU A 67 25.56 25.21 22.13
CA LEU A 67 24.15 25.24 21.71
C LEU A 67 23.99 25.40 20.19
N MET A 68 24.82 26.21 19.54
CA MET A 68 24.82 26.35 18.07
C MET A 68 25.24 25.06 17.37
N ILE A 69 26.28 24.39 17.87
CA ILE A 69 26.74 23.09 17.36
C ILE A 69 25.66 22.03 17.59
N SER A 70 25.05 22.00 18.77
CA SER A 70 23.93 21.11 19.10
C SER A 70 22.77 21.28 18.12
N SER A 71 22.31 22.51 17.89
CA SER A 71 21.24 22.84 16.94
C SER A 71 21.54 22.33 15.52
N PHE A 72 22.79 22.48 15.06
CA PHE A 72 23.22 21.97 13.75
C PHE A 72 23.14 20.44 13.64
N TRP A 73 23.59 19.71 14.65
CA TRP A 73 23.54 18.24 14.67
C TRP A 73 22.12 17.71 14.81
N LEU A 74 21.30 18.34 15.65
CA LEU A 74 19.87 18.04 15.79
C LEU A 74 19.15 18.27 14.47
N TYR A 75 19.39 19.41 13.79
CA TYR A 75 18.84 19.70 12.48
C TYR A 75 19.24 18.65 11.43
N LYS A 76 20.52 18.28 11.36
CA LYS A 76 20.98 17.22 10.43
C LYS A 76 20.37 15.86 10.76
N GLY A 77 20.26 15.51 12.05
CA GLY A 77 19.62 14.29 12.53
C GLY A 77 18.15 14.24 12.12
N PHE A 78 17.40 15.30 12.43
CA PHE A 78 15.97 15.41 12.13
C PHE A 78 15.71 15.44 10.63
N ARG A 79 16.47 16.23 9.84
CA ARG A 79 16.33 16.26 8.37
C ARG A 79 16.63 14.91 7.71
N THR A 80 17.48 14.08 8.32
CA THR A 80 17.77 12.73 7.81
C THR A 80 16.69 11.75 8.22
N ALA A 81 16.19 11.83 9.46
CA ALA A 81 15.04 11.07 9.94
C ALA A 81 13.78 11.38 9.11
N PHE A 82 13.51 12.66 8.86
CA PHE A 82 12.38 13.10 8.07
C PHE A 82 12.52 12.67 6.62
N ARG A 83 13.73 12.69 6.02
CA ARG A 83 13.95 12.12 4.68
C ARG A 83 13.72 10.60 4.60
N LEU A 84 13.89 9.88 5.71
CA LEU A 84 13.56 8.45 5.79
C LEU A 84 12.05 8.20 6.00
N LEU A 85 11.32 9.17 6.54
CA LEU A 85 9.87 9.14 6.66
C LEU A 85 9.17 9.67 5.39
N ASP A 86 9.80 10.62 4.72
CA ASP A 86 9.33 11.33 3.52
C ASP A 86 9.82 10.65 2.23
N SER A 87 10.77 9.71 2.32
CA SER A 87 10.84 8.67 1.29
C SER A 87 9.56 7.88 1.41
N ARG A 88 8.70 8.07 0.40
CA ARG A 88 7.46 7.35 0.14
C ARG A 88 7.70 5.84 -0.06
N ASP A 89 8.43 5.20 0.84
CA ASP A 89 8.61 3.76 0.92
C ASP A 89 7.37 3.20 1.62
N PHE A 90 6.39 2.87 0.79
CA PHE A 90 5.16 2.16 1.12
C PHE A 90 5.40 0.99 2.10
N GLY A 91 6.58 0.34 2.06
CA GLY A 91 6.95 -0.79 2.92
C GLY A 91 7.35 -0.47 4.38
N LEU A 92 7.88 0.72 4.70
CA LEU A 92 8.24 1.03 6.10
C LEU A 92 6.99 1.30 6.95
N SER A 93 5.96 1.89 6.32
CA SER A 93 4.65 2.10 6.92
C SER A 93 3.97 0.79 7.30
N THR A 94 4.15 -0.28 6.50
CA THR A 94 3.59 -1.61 6.78
C THR A 94 4.25 -2.25 8.00
N ARG A 95 5.58 -2.15 8.13
CA ARG A 95 6.31 -2.69 9.30
C ARG A 95 6.08 -1.88 10.57
N LEU A 96 5.96 -0.56 10.47
CA LEU A 96 5.60 0.28 11.60
C LEU A 96 4.13 0.08 11.98
N ARG A 97 3.23 -0.13 11.01
CA ARG A 97 1.87 -0.60 11.29
C ARG A 97 1.93 -1.94 12.01
N GLU A 98 2.59 -2.95 11.48
CA GLU A 98 2.73 -4.24 12.17
C GLU A 98 3.26 -4.05 13.58
N PHE A 99 4.34 -3.29 13.79
CA PHE A 99 4.94 -3.12 15.12
C PHE A 99 4.06 -2.31 16.09
N VAL A 100 3.34 -1.29 15.61
CA VAL A 100 2.42 -0.47 16.41
C VAL A 100 1.09 -1.19 16.68
N PHE A 101 0.58 -1.95 15.71
CA PHE A 101 -0.65 -2.75 15.84
C PHE A 101 -0.42 -4.06 16.61
N GLN A 102 0.79 -4.60 16.64
CA GLN A 102 1.14 -5.82 17.37
C GLN A 102 1.02 -5.67 18.89
N LYS A 103 1.00 -4.44 19.41
CA LYS A 103 0.83 -4.17 20.85
C LYS A 103 -0.60 -3.80 21.27
N SER A 104 -1.56 -3.72 20.33
CA SER A 104 -2.92 -3.23 20.60
C SER A 104 -4.04 -4.23 20.25
N GLN A 105 -3.74 -5.46 19.86
CA GLN A 105 -4.79 -6.45 19.57
C GLN A 105 -5.01 -7.41 20.75
N THR A 106 -5.92 -7.05 21.63
CA THR A 106 -6.85 -8.04 22.17
C THR A 106 -7.57 -8.62 20.95
N ALA A 107 -7.14 -9.79 20.46
CA ALA A 107 -7.61 -10.36 19.21
C ALA A 107 -9.12 -10.66 19.31
N VAL A 108 -9.95 -9.72 18.86
CA VAL A 108 -11.33 -10.01 18.53
C VAL A 108 -11.27 -10.98 17.35
N LYS A 109 -11.65 -12.24 17.59
CA LYS A 109 -11.71 -13.26 16.54
C LYS A 109 -12.75 -12.82 15.52
N LEU A 110 -12.29 -12.27 14.39
CA LEU A 110 -13.16 -11.88 13.29
C LEU A 110 -13.75 -13.14 12.65
N PHE A 111 -15.01 -13.06 12.23
CA PHE A 111 -15.65 -14.14 11.49
C PHE A 111 -15.11 -14.13 10.06
N SER A 112 -14.58 -15.27 9.58
CA SER A 112 -14.12 -15.38 8.19
C SER A 112 -15.30 -15.61 7.26
N MET A 113 -15.40 -14.79 6.21
CA MET A 113 -16.48 -14.84 5.24
C MET A 113 -15.91 -14.87 3.83
N VAL A 114 -16.43 -15.79 3.01
CA VAL A 114 -16.09 -15.91 1.59
C VAL A 114 -17.31 -15.55 0.76
N ALA A 115 -17.17 -14.57 -0.13
CA ALA A 115 -18.20 -14.20 -1.10
C ALA A 115 -17.75 -14.65 -2.50
N LEU A 116 -18.61 -15.39 -3.19
CA LEU A 116 -18.35 -15.92 -4.52
C LEU A 116 -19.27 -15.22 -5.53
N GLY A 117 -18.76 -14.84 -6.69
CA GLY A 117 -19.60 -14.32 -7.78
C GLY A 117 -18.87 -13.35 -8.70
N GLY A 118 -19.63 -12.43 -9.29
CA GLY A 118 -19.12 -11.42 -10.22
C GLY A 118 -20.03 -10.19 -10.28
N GLY A 119 -19.73 -9.32 -11.24
CA GLY A 119 -20.54 -8.18 -11.61
C GLY A 119 -20.85 -7.16 -10.50
N THR A 120 -21.99 -6.50 -10.68
CA THR A 120 -22.47 -5.43 -9.80
C THR A 120 -23.08 -5.98 -8.50
N GLY A 121 -23.61 -7.21 -8.52
CA GLY A 121 -24.19 -7.86 -7.34
C GLY A 121 -23.15 -8.11 -6.25
N LEU A 122 -22.04 -8.78 -6.61
CA LEU A 122 -20.95 -9.05 -5.67
C LEU A 122 -20.34 -7.75 -5.15
N SER A 123 -20.02 -6.79 -6.02
CA SER A 123 -19.42 -5.51 -5.59
C SER A 123 -20.35 -4.71 -4.66
N SER A 124 -21.66 -4.77 -4.85
CA SER A 124 -22.64 -4.11 -3.96
C SER A 124 -22.71 -4.79 -2.60
N LEU A 125 -22.71 -6.13 -2.56
CA LEU A 125 -22.64 -6.91 -1.32
C LEU A 125 -21.34 -6.61 -0.55
N LEU A 126 -20.20 -6.61 -1.22
CA LEU A 126 -18.89 -6.33 -0.62
C LEU A 126 -18.81 -4.93 -0.01
N LYS A 127 -19.44 -3.92 -0.61
CA LYS A 127 -19.51 -2.56 -0.03
C LYS A 127 -20.17 -2.57 1.35
N GLY A 128 -21.24 -3.35 1.53
CA GLY A 128 -21.93 -3.49 2.81
C GLY A 128 -21.15 -4.36 3.80
N LEU A 129 -20.69 -5.54 3.35
CA LEU A 129 -19.94 -6.48 4.20
C LEU A 129 -18.63 -5.90 4.74
N LYS A 130 -18.01 -4.99 3.99
CA LYS A 130 -16.80 -4.27 4.41
C LYS A 130 -17.00 -3.51 5.72
N GLU A 131 -18.20 -3.06 6.06
CA GLU A 131 -18.45 -2.30 7.30
C GLU A 131 -18.52 -3.22 8.54
N LEU A 132 -18.66 -4.53 8.35
CA LEU A 132 -18.71 -5.50 9.43
C LEU A 132 -17.30 -5.84 9.96
N PRO A 133 -17.19 -6.33 11.22
CA PRO A 133 -15.94 -6.86 11.78
C PRO A 133 -15.72 -8.30 11.29
N VAL A 134 -15.53 -8.47 9.98
CA VAL A 134 -15.29 -9.76 9.33
C VAL A 134 -13.95 -9.76 8.59
N ASP A 135 -13.37 -10.96 8.47
CA ASP A 135 -12.26 -11.22 7.55
C ASP A 135 -12.85 -11.69 6.22
N LEU A 136 -12.88 -10.79 5.23
CA LEU A 136 -13.65 -10.95 4.00
C LEU A 136 -12.74 -11.33 2.83
N THR A 137 -13.07 -12.43 2.16
CA THR A 137 -12.44 -12.86 0.90
C THR A 137 -13.49 -12.90 -0.21
N ALA A 138 -13.22 -12.22 -1.32
CA ALA A 138 -14.03 -12.26 -2.53
C ALA A 138 -13.34 -13.13 -3.58
N ILE A 139 -14.01 -14.19 -4.03
CA ILE A 139 -13.58 -14.99 -5.18
C ILE A 139 -14.43 -14.55 -6.38
N VAL A 140 -13.75 -14.03 -7.40
CA VAL A 140 -14.38 -13.27 -8.48
C VAL A 140 -14.27 -14.02 -9.80
N THR A 141 -15.38 -14.11 -10.53
CA THR A 141 -15.42 -14.66 -11.88
C THR A 141 -14.60 -13.82 -12.85
N VAL A 142 -13.92 -14.49 -13.78
CA VAL A 142 -13.06 -13.86 -14.80
C VAL A 142 -13.42 -14.34 -16.21
N THR A 143 -14.71 -14.57 -16.46
CA THR A 143 -15.24 -15.08 -17.74
C THR A 143 -15.77 -14.00 -18.68
N ASP A 144 -15.93 -12.77 -18.19
CA ASP A 144 -16.50 -11.64 -18.94
C ASP A 144 -15.78 -11.43 -20.29
N ASP A 145 -16.58 -11.23 -21.33
CA ASP A 145 -16.12 -10.96 -22.69
C ASP A 145 -16.77 -9.71 -23.30
N GLY A 146 -17.48 -8.93 -22.47
CA GLY A 146 -18.18 -7.71 -22.86
C GLY A 146 -17.39 -6.41 -22.65
N GLY A 147 -17.78 -5.37 -23.39
CA GLY A 147 -17.32 -3.99 -23.19
C GLY A 147 -15.79 -3.82 -23.18
N SER A 148 -15.30 -2.96 -22.27
CA SER A 148 -13.86 -2.67 -22.13
C SER A 148 -13.05 -3.90 -21.68
N SER A 149 -13.62 -4.77 -20.84
CA SER A 149 -12.94 -5.98 -20.37
C SER A 149 -12.72 -6.95 -21.52
N GLY A 150 -13.76 -7.18 -22.33
CA GLY A 150 -13.71 -8.03 -23.51
C GLY A 150 -12.72 -7.56 -24.57
N ARG A 151 -12.64 -6.24 -24.83
CA ARG A 151 -11.63 -5.68 -25.76
C ARG A 151 -10.20 -5.95 -25.29
N LEU A 152 -9.90 -5.64 -24.02
CA LEU A 152 -8.57 -5.88 -23.46
C LEU A 152 -8.22 -7.37 -23.44
N ARG A 153 -9.19 -8.23 -23.15
CA ARG A 153 -9.03 -9.68 -23.22
C ARG A 153 -8.64 -10.15 -24.62
N LYS A 154 -9.28 -9.63 -25.66
CA LYS A 154 -8.99 -9.98 -27.06
C LYS A 154 -7.62 -9.45 -27.51
N GLU A 155 -7.32 -8.20 -27.18
CA GLU A 155 -6.11 -7.50 -27.64
C GLU A 155 -4.84 -7.94 -26.90
N LEU A 156 -4.93 -8.14 -25.58
CA LEU A 156 -3.77 -8.40 -24.71
C LEU A 156 -3.69 -9.85 -24.24
N GLN A 157 -4.67 -10.69 -24.59
CA GLN A 157 -4.74 -12.11 -24.16
C GLN A 157 -4.67 -12.30 -22.63
N ILE A 158 -5.19 -11.33 -21.88
CA ILE A 158 -5.28 -11.35 -20.41
C ILE A 158 -6.70 -11.71 -19.94
N LEU A 159 -6.81 -12.11 -18.67
CA LEU A 159 -8.11 -12.25 -18.02
C LEU A 159 -8.87 -10.91 -17.98
N PRO A 160 -10.21 -10.92 -18.12
CA PRO A 160 -11.02 -9.71 -18.11
C PRO A 160 -10.97 -9.03 -16.72
N PRO A 161 -10.48 -7.78 -16.64
CA PRO A 161 -10.23 -7.13 -15.35
C PRO A 161 -11.48 -6.50 -14.71
N GLY A 162 -12.63 -6.45 -15.41
CA GLY A 162 -13.78 -5.63 -15.03
C GLY A 162 -14.39 -5.96 -13.67
N ASP A 163 -14.74 -7.22 -13.44
CA ASP A 163 -15.38 -7.65 -12.19
C ASP A 163 -14.43 -7.57 -11.00
N ILE A 164 -13.16 -7.93 -11.21
CA ILE A 164 -12.09 -7.74 -10.24
C ILE A 164 -11.97 -6.26 -9.86
N ARG A 165 -11.90 -5.36 -10.84
CA ARG A 165 -11.84 -3.90 -10.62
C ARG A 165 -13.00 -3.44 -9.75
N ASN A 166 -14.23 -3.87 -10.05
CA ASN A 166 -15.41 -3.48 -9.27
C ASN A 166 -15.31 -3.96 -7.81
N CYS A 167 -14.83 -5.18 -7.58
CA CYS A 167 -14.62 -5.73 -6.24
C CYS A 167 -13.51 -5.00 -5.47
N LEU A 168 -12.39 -4.70 -6.14
CA LEU A 168 -11.29 -3.91 -5.55
C LEU A 168 -11.77 -2.52 -5.10
N VAL A 169 -12.54 -1.84 -5.95
CA VAL A 169 -13.12 -0.53 -5.62
C VAL A 169 -14.11 -0.64 -4.45
N ALA A 170 -14.98 -1.66 -4.44
CA ALA A 170 -15.93 -1.91 -3.36
C ALA A 170 -15.23 -2.09 -2.00
N LEU A 171 -14.13 -2.83 -1.97
CA LEU A 171 -13.35 -3.11 -0.78
C LEU A 171 -12.35 -2.00 -0.42
N SER A 172 -12.07 -1.06 -1.32
CA SER A 172 -11.23 0.11 -1.02
C SER A 172 -11.85 0.99 0.07
N ARG A 173 -11.01 1.63 0.89
CA ARG A 173 -11.49 2.64 1.85
C ARG A 173 -12.07 3.84 1.08
N SER A 174 -13.24 4.32 1.50
CA SER A 174 -14.10 5.21 0.71
C SER A 174 -13.40 6.49 0.21
N GLU A 175 -13.82 6.93 -0.98
CA GLU A 175 -13.58 8.25 -1.61
C GLU A 175 -12.14 8.74 -1.80
N SER A 176 -11.14 7.86 -1.72
CA SER A 176 -9.80 8.26 -2.14
C SER A 176 -9.82 8.70 -3.62
N LEU A 177 -8.98 9.69 -3.97
CA LEU A 177 -8.74 10.08 -5.37
C LEU A 177 -8.43 8.85 -6.24
N LEU A 178 -7.69 7.88 -5.67
CA LEU A 178 -7.33 6.65 -6.34
C LEU A 178 -8.55 5.76 -6.65
N SER A 179 -9.48 5.60 -5.71
CA SER A 179 -10.74 4.87 -5.94
C SER A 179 -11.60 5.53 -7.02
N ARG A 180 -11.56 6.87 -7.13
CA ARG A 180 -12.22 7.61 -8.22
C ARG A 180 -11.52 7.41 -9.56
N LEU A 181 -10.18 7.44 -9.59
CA LEU A 181 -9.39 7.14 -10.79
C LEU A 181 -9.66 5.72 -11.30
N PHE A 182 -9.73 4.72 -10.42
CA PHE A 182 -10.03 3.35 -10.83
C PHE A 182 -11.43 3.20 -11.47
N GLN A 183 -12.39 4.04 -11.09
CA GLN A 183 -13.72 4.09 -11.68
C GLN A 183 -13.80 4.97 -12.93
N TYR A 184 -12.77 5.76 -13.22
CA TYR A 184 -12.77 6.65 -14.36
C TYR A 184 -12.88 5.86 -15.67
N ARG A 185 -13.75 6.34 -16.55
CA ARG A 185 -13.91 5.85 -17.91
C ARG A 185 -13.55 6.98 -18.86
N PHE A 186 -12.68 6.69 -19.81
CA PHE A 186 -12.30 7.65 -20.84
C PHE A 186 -13.52 7.95 -21.72
N GLY A 187 -13.78 9.25 -21.92
CA GLY A 187 -14.85 9.73 -22.78
C GLY A 187 -14.53 9.59 -24.27
N ASP A 188 -15.36 10.20 -25.10
CA ASP A 188 -15.33 10.04 -26.56
C ASP A 188 -14.05 10.65 -27.17
N GLY A 189 -13.48 9.94 -28.15
CA GLY A 189 -12.29 10.32 -28.92
C GLY A 189 -11.03 9.55 -28.56
N GLY A 190 -10.50 8.79 -29.52
CA GLY A 190 -9.15 8.17 -29.48
C GLY A 190 -9.14 6.67 -29.19
N GLU A 191 -7.94 6.06 -29.20
CA GLU A 191 -7.77 4.60 -29.08
C GLU A 191 -8.22 4.03 -27.72
N ILE A 192 -8.24 4.85 -26.68
CA ILE A 192 -8.63 4.44 -25.32
C ILE A 192 -10.11 4.73 -25.01
N GLU A 193 -10.89 5.16 -26.00
CA GLU A 193 -12.29 5.51 -25.83
C GLU A 193 -13.11 4.38 -25.18
N GLY A 194 -13.87 4.74 -24.16
CA GLY A 194 -14.71 3.80 -23.41
C GLY A 194 -13.94 2.81 -22.54
N HIS A 195 -12.59 2.82 -22.52
CA HIS A 195 -11.83 2.03 -21.55
C HIS A 195 -11.98 2.59 -20.13
N SER A 196 -11.94 1.71 -19.15
CA SER A 196 -11.79 2.11 -17.76
C SER A 196 -10.31 2.21 -17.42
N PHE A 197 -9.90 3.30 -16.74
CA PHE A 197 -8.53 3.42 -16.23
C PHE A 197 -8.18 2.25 -15.32
N GLY A 198 -9.08 1.82 -14.43
CA GLY A 198 -8.85 0.67 -13.56
C GLY A 198 -8.61 -0.63 -14.34
N ASN A 199 -9.28 -0.82 -15.48
CA ASN A 199 -9.04 -1.98 -16.34
C ASN A 199 -7.66 -1.94 -16.98
N LEU A 200 -7.27 -0.78 -17.53
CA LEU A 200 -5.95 -0.57 -18.11
C LEU A 200 -4.84 -0.71 -17.08
N PHE A 201 -5.08 -0.23 -15.85
CA PHE A 201 -4.15 -0.37 -14.74
C PHE A 201 -3.90 -1.84 -14.40
N ILE A 202 -4.96 -2.64 -14.24
CA ILE A 202 -4.83 -4.07 -13.95
C ILE A 202 -4.16 -4.80 -15.12
N ALA A 203 -4.50 -4.45 -16.37
CA ALA A 203 -3.85 -5.00 -17.56
C ALA A 203 -2.35 -4.71 -17.59
N ALA A 204 -1.95 -3.46 -17.34
CA ALA A 204 -0.55 -3.06 -17.28
C ALA A 204 0.20 -3.77 -16.14
N MET A 205 -0.41 -3.86 -14.95
CA MET A 205 0.15 -4.60 -13.81
C MET A 205 0.36 -6.07 -14.16
N THR A 206 -0.60 -6.70 -14.86
CA THR A 206 -0.48 -8.08 -15.33
C THR A 206 0.67 -8.24 -16.30
N GLY A 207 0.84 -7.32 -17.26
CA GLY A 207 1.96 -7.34 -18.20
C GLY A 207 3.33 -7.14 -17.54
N VAL A 208 3.41 -6.34 -16.48
CA VAL A 208 4.67 -6.08 -15.74
C VAL A 208 5.02 -7.24 -14.80
N ILE A 209 4.03 -7.80 -14.10
CA ILE A 209 4.24 -8.86 -13.10
C ILE A 209 4.30 -10.25 -13.75
N GLY A 210 3.61 -10.44 -14.88
CA GLY A 210 3.52 -11.69 -15.62
C GLY A 210 2.45 -12.66 -15.12
N ASP A 211 1.76 -12.34 -14.02
CA ASP A 211 0.70 -13.17 -13.43
C ASP A 211 -0.49 -12.31 -13.00
N PHE A 212 -1.69 -12.70 -13.42
CA PHE A 212 -2.91 -11.94 -13.16
C PHE A 212 -3.26 -11.95 -11.67
N GLY A 213 -3.22 -13.10 -11.00
CA GLY A 213 -3.51 -13.20 -9.57
C GLY A 213 -2.58 -12.34 -8.70
N SER A 214 -1.29 -12.33 -9.03
CA SER A 214 -0.29 -11.46 -8.37
C SER A 214 -0.53 -9.98 -8.67
N ALA A 215 -0.92 -9.63 -9.91
CA ALA A 215 -1.31 -8.27 -10.24
C ALA A 215 -2.54 -7.78 -9.46
N VAL A 216 -3.55 -8.63 -9.27
CA VAL A 216 -4.72 -8.34 -8.42
C VAL A 216 -4.31 -8.15 -6.96
N ARG A 217 -3.38 -8.98 -6.46
CA ARG A 217 -2.85 -8.84 -5.10
C ARG A 217 -2.12 -7.51 -4.90
N GLU A 218 -1.28 -7.10 -5.84
CA GLU A 218 -0.60 -5.81 -5.75
C GLU A 218 -1.55 -4.62 -5.92
N ALA A 219 -2.54 -4.73 -6.81
CA ALA A 219 -3.60 -3.72 -6.93
C ALA A 219 -4.41 -3.59 -5.62
N SER A 220 -4.66 -4.71 -4.92
CA SER A 220 -5.30 -4.74 -3.61
C SER A 220 -4.51 -3.95 -2.56
N ASN A 221 -3.18 -4.12 -2.56
CA ASN A 221 -2.28 -3.38 -1.67
C ASN A 221 -2.31 -1.87 -1.97
N ILE A 222 -2.18 -1.51 -3.25
CA ILE A 222 -2.17 -0.12 -3.72
C ILE A 222 -3.47 0.62 -3.35
N LEU A 223 -4.61 -0.04 -3.49
CA LEU A 223 -5.92 0.50 -3.10
C LEU A 223 -6.22 0.42 -1.60
N ALA A 224 -5.32 -0.18 -0.81
CA ALA A 224 -5.47 -0.39 0.63
C ALA A 224 -6.86 -0.93 1.00
N ILE A 225 -7.28 -2.00 0.31
CA ILE A 225 -8.60 -2.61 0.49
C ILE A 225 -8.75 -3.26 1.88
N LYS A 226 -9.99 -3.38 2.35
CA LYS A 226 -10.35 -4.14 3.56
C LYS A 226 -10.89 -5.51 3.14
N GLY A 227 -10.00 -6.50 3.06
CA GLY A 227 -10.30 -7.87 2.65
C GLY A 227 -9.36 -8.36 1.55
N HIS A 228 -9.70 -9.50 0.94
CA HIS A 228 -8.95 -10.11 -0.14
C HIS A 228 -9.81 -10.24 -1.39
N VAL A 229 -9.23 -10.01 -2.57
CA VAL A 229 -9.86 -10.26 -3.87
C VAL A 229 -9.00 -11.27 -4.61
N ILE A 230 -9.60 -12.38 -5.03
CA ILE A 230 -8.93 -13.50 -5.67
C ILE A 230 -9.70 -13.85 -6.96
N PRO A 231 -9.04 -13.95 -8.12
CA PRO A 231 -9.69 -14.46 -9.31
C PRO A 231 -9.97 -15.97 -9.17
N VAL A 232 -11.07 -16.46 -9.76
CA VAL A 232 -11.43 -17.88 -9.69
C VAL A 232 -10.41 -18.81 -10.37
N THR A 233 -9.69 -18.30 -11.37
CA THR A 233 -8.54 -18.97 -12.01
C THR A 233 -7.54 -17.90 -12.50
N ASN A 234 -6.29 -18.31 -12.75
CA ASN A 234 -5.29 -17.51 -13.45
C ASN A 234 -5.24 -17.82 -14.96
N ASP A 235 -5.91 -18.88 -15.40
CA ASP A 235 -5.93 -19.32 -16.80
C ASP A 235 -7.06 -18.64 -17.58
N ASN A 236 -6.81 -18.32 -18.84
CA ASN A 236 -7.78 -17.65 -19.70
C ASN A 236 -8.93 -18.61 -20.08
N VAL A 237 -10.05 -18.51 -19.38
CA VAL A 237 -11.22 -19.39 -19.53
C VAL A 237 -12.44 -18.69 -20.11
N GLN A 238 -13.13 -19.35 -21.03
CA GLN A 238 -14.42 -18.91 -21.56
C GLN A 238 -15.55 -19.74 -20.99
N LEU A 239 -16.72 -19.12 -20.86
CA LEU A 239 -17.95 -19.79 -20.48
C LEU A 239 -18.56 -20.45 -21.72
N MET A 240 -18.97 -21.70 -21.62
CA MET A 240 -19.72 -22.40 -22.65
C MET A 240 -21.06 -22.87 -22.08
N ALA A 241 -22.16 -22.64 -22.79
CA ALA A 241 -23.47 -23.15 -22.44
C ALA A 241 -23.96 -24.13 -23.49
N GLN A 242 -24.48 -25.26 -23.00
CA GLN A 242 -25.29 -26.20 -23.77
C GLN A 242 -26.76 -25.90 -23.49
N PHE A 243 -27.57 -25.79 -24.53
CA PHE A 243 -29.00 -25.50 -24.43
C PHE A 243 -29.86 -26.77 -24.57
N ASP A 244 -31.12 -26.70 -24.16
CA ASP A 244 -32.08 -27.81 -24.24
C ASP A 244 -32.31 -28.33 -25.69
N ASP A 245 -32.06 -27.49 -26.70
CA ASP A 245 -32.15 -27.86 -28.13
C ASP A 245 -30.88 -28.55 -28.67
N GLY A 246 -29.90 -28.81 -27.80
CA GLY A 246 -28.61 -29.41 -28.14
C GLY A 246 -27.60 -28.44 -28.74
N SER A 247 -27.95 -27.16 -28.94
CA SER A 247 -26.97 -26.16 -29.41
C SER A 247 -25.97 -25.80 -28.31
N GLU A 248 -24.75 -25.44 -28.72
CA GLU A 248 -23.67 -25.01 -27.83
C GLU A 248 -23.21 -23.61 -28.23
N ILE A 249 -23.04 -22.72 -27.25
CA ILE A 249 -22.54 -21.35 -27.46
C ILE A 249 -21.45 -21.06 -26.44
N THR A 250 -20.35 -20.47 -26.92
CA THR A 250 -19.22 -20.02 -26.09
C THR A 250 -19.20 -18.50 -26.03
N GLY A 251 -18.88 -17.95 -24.86
CA GLY A 251 -18.83 -16.52 -24.57
C GLY A 251 -19.99 -16.06 -23.71
N GLU A 252 -19.70 -15.34 -22.62
CA GLU A 252 -20.69 -14.90 -21.64
C GLU A 252 -21.77 -14.00 -22.28
N THR A 253 -21.34 -13.03 -23.09
CA THR A 253 -22.25 -12.12 -23.80
C THR A 253 -23.14 -12.88 -24.79
N ALA A 254 -22.56 -13.80 -25.56
CA ALA A 254 -23.29 -14.58 -26.57
C ALA A 254 -24.32 -15.54 -25.95
N ILE A 255 -23.98 -16.16 -24.81
CA ILE A 255 -24.89 -17.02 -24.05
C ILE A 255 -26.11 -16.20 -23.56
N CYS A 256 -25.88 -14.99 -23.06
CA CYS A 256 -26.95 -14.10 -22.61
C CYS A 256 -27.86 -13.65 -23.76
N GLU A 257 -27.29 -13.37 -24.93
CA GLU A 257 -28.03 -12.92 -26.12
C GLU A 257 -28.88 -14.02 -26.76
N ALA A 258 -28.50 -15.30 -26.60
CA ALA A 258 -29.19 -16.44 -27.21
C ALA A 258 -30.64 -16.60 -26.75
N ARG A 259 -30.99 -16.14 -25.53
CA ARG A 259 -32.34 -16.22 -24.95
C ARG A 259 -32.99 -17.62 -25.01
N LYS A 260 -32.16 -18.66 -24.96
CA LYS A 260 -32.57 -20.07 -24.91
C LYS A 260 -32.43 -20.62 -23.49
N ARG A 261 -33.12 -21.72 -23.18
CA ARG A 261 -33.00 -22.40 -21.88
C ARG A 261 -31.69 -23.17 -21.80
N ILE A 262 -30.86 -22.79 -20.84
CA ILE A 262 -29.55 -23.41 -20.58
C ILE A 262 -29.77 -24.75 -19.88
N ALA A 263 -29.23 -25.82 -20.46
CA ALA A 263 -29.20 -27.16 -19.88
C ALA A 263 -27.96 -27.35 -19.00
N LYS A 264 -26.80 -26.88 -19.45
CA LYS A 264 -25.51 -27.04 -18.75
C LYS A 264 -24.56 -25.87 -19.05
N ILE A 265 -23.69 -25.56 -18.10
CA ILE A 265 -22.58 -24.60 -18.24
C ILE A 265 -21.26 -25.32 -17.96
N ASP A 266 -20.26 -25.08 -18.79
CA ASP A 266 -18.89 -25.58 -18.65
C ASP A 266 -17.86 -24.45 -18.89
N LEU A 267 -16.61 -24.69 -18.50
CA LEU A 267 -15.47 -23.83 -18.81
C LEU A 267 -14.67 -24.40 -19.98
N VAL A 268 -14.13 -23.51 -20.80
CA VAL A 268 -13.20 -23.84 -21.89
C VAL A 268 -11.91 -23.03 -21.70
N PRO A 269 -10.76 -23.67 -21.44
CA PRO A 269 -10.54 -25.11 -21.28
C PRO A 269 -11.18 -25.71 -20.01
N ALA A 270 -11.48 -27.02 -20.04
CA ALA A 270 -12.16 -27.73 -18.95
C ALA A 270 -11.30 -28.00 -17.71
N SER A 271 -9.98 -27.81 -17.80
CA SER A 271 -9.03 -27.94 -16.68
C SER A 271 -8.08 -26.74 -16.64
N PRO A 272 -8.59 -25.59 -16.18
CA PRO A 272 -7.83 -24.35 -15.98
C PRO A 272 -7.20 -24.26 -14.58
#